data_AF-A0A920PL90-F1
#
_entry.id   AF-A0A920PL90-F1
#
_cell.length_a   1.000
_cell.length_b   1.000
_cell.length_c   1.000
_cell.angle_alpha   90.00
_cell.angle_beta   90.00
_cell.angle_gamma   90.00
#
_symmetry.space_group_name_H-M   'P 1'
#
loop_
_entity.id
_entity.type
_entity.pdbx_description
1 polymer ?
#
loop_
_entity_poly.entity_id
_entity_poly.type
_entity_poly.pdbx_seq_one_letter_code
_entity_poly.pdbx_strand_id
1 'polypeptide(L)'
;MIVICAGTTGYNVTLDLRYHWMMQKRFQGSHLANDQQAAAVNELIISGNVDPCLSNTYNFDEIGHAHQLMHENKHPYGNMACLVNATQTGLGAK
;
A
#
# COMPACT_ATOMS: atom_id res chain seq x y z
N MET A 1 0.45 19.37 -8.14
CA MET A 1 0.98 18.96 -6.82
C MET A 1 1.66 17.61 -6.99
N ILE A 2 2.81 17.40 -6.35
CA ILE A 2 3.52 16.12 -6.32
C ILE A 2 3.57 15.69 -4.86
N VAL A 3 2.92 14.57 -4.52
CA VAL A 3 2.90 13.99 -3.17
C VAL A 3 3.76 12.72 -3.17
N ILE A 4 4.59 12.53 -2.14
CA ILE A 4 5.46 11.36 -1.99
C ILE A 4 5.22 10.68 -0.64
N CYS A 5 5.44 9.36 -0.57
CA CYS A 5 5.41 8.60 0.68
C CYS A 5 6.63 7.69 0.89
N ALA A 6 7.45 7.49 -0.14
CA ALA A 6 8.63 6.62 -0.11
C ALA A 6 9.61 6.98 -1.25
N GLY A 7 10.79 6.34 -1.22
CA GLY A 7 11.81 6.42 -2.27
C GLY A 7 12.45 5.05 -2.49
N THR A 8 11.71 4.11 -3.09
CA THR A 8 12.13 2.70 -3.28
C THR A 8 13.46 2.57 -4.03
N THR A 9 13.76 3.51 -4.92
CA THR A 9 15.00 3.55 -5.73
C THR A 9 16.07 4.49 -5.14
N GLY A 10 15.88 5.01 -3.93
CA GLY A 10 16.81 5.92 -3.25
C GLY A 10 16.10 7.13 -2.65
N TYR A 11 16.62 7.64 -1.52
CA TYR A 11 16.03 8.77 -0.79
C TYR A 11 16.66 10.13 -1.15
N ASN A 12 17.73 10.17 -1.93
CA ASN A 12 18.33 11.41 -2.42
C ASN A 12 17.54 11.94 -3.62
N VAL A 13 16.87 13.07 -3.44
CA VAL A 13 16.05 13.71 -4.49
C VAL A 13 16.77 14.93 -5.05
N THR A 14 16.78 15.06 -6.38
CA THR A 14 17.20 16.26 -7.10
C THR A 14 16.04 16.80 -7.94
N LEU A 15 15.77 18.09 -7.85
CA LEU A 15 14.68 18.75 -8.58
C LEU A 15 15.18 20.05 -9.23
N ASP A 16 14.81 20.27 -10.48
CA ASP A 16 14.98 21.58 -11.12
C ASP A 16 13.92 22.55 -10.59
N LEU A 17 14.36 23.48 -9.73
CA LEU A 17 13.49 24.41 -9.03
C LEU A 17 12.83 25.43 -9.96
N ARG A 18 13.36 25.66 -11.17
CA ARG A 18 12.73 26.57 -12.16
C ARG A 18 11.32 26.11 -12.47
N TYR A 19 11.13 24.82 -12.73
CA TYR A 19 9.81 24.23 -12.99
C TYR A 19 8.93 24.14 -11.75
N HIS A 20 9.51 24.22 -10.56
CA HIS A 20 8.76 24.25 -9.32
C HIS A 20 8.19 25.65 -9.07
N TRP A 21 9.03 26.69 -8.96
CA TRP A 21 8.56 28.02 -8.59
C TRP A 21 7.85 28.76 -9.73
N MET A 22 8.33 28.64 -10.98
CA MET A 22 7.72 29.37 -12.11
C MET A 22 6.31 28.88 -12.42
N MET A 23 6.05 27.60 -12.14
CA MET A 23 4.73 26.97 -12.32
C MET A 23 3.97 26.80 -11.00
N GLN A 24 4.45 27.43 -9.92
CA GLN A 24 3.83 27.43 -8.59
C GLN A 24 3.42 26.02 -8.11
N LYS A 25 4.28 25.03 -8.34
CA LYS A 25 4.02 23.65 -7.93
C LYS A 25 4.23 23.51 -6.41
N ARG A 26 3.65 22.45 -5.86
CA ARG A 26 3.87 22.00 -4.47
C ARG A 26 4.50 20.62 -4.51
N PHE A 27 5.60 20.44 -3.76
CA PHE A 27 6.20 19.16 -3.44
C PHE A 27 5.93 18.82 -1.98
N GLN A 28 5.16 17.76 -1.72
CA GLN A 28 4.59 17.46 -0.41
C GLN A 28 4.98 16.05 0.06
N GLY A 29 5.60 15.98 1.24
CA GLY A 29 5.73 14.71 1.96
C GLY A 29 4.40 14.27 2.56
N SER A 30 4.15 12.96 2.53
CA SER A 30 3.07 12.28 3.24
C SER A 30 3.63 11.03 3.92
N HIS A 31 3.04 10.62 5.03
CA HIS A 31 3.44 9.42 5.75
C HIS A 31 2.24 8.80 6.44
N LEU A 32 1.90 7.58 6.04
CA LEU A 32 0.77 6.82 6.59
C LEU A 32 -0.53 7.65 6.58
N ALA A 33 -1.42 7.38 7.53
CA ALA A 33 -2.68 8.08 7.75
C ALA A 33 -2.97 8.13 9.26
N ASN A 34 -3.75 9.12 9.69
CA ASN A 34 -4.32 9.13 11.04
C ASN A 34 -5.62 8.31 11.10
N ASP A 35 -6.16 8.11 12.31
CA ASP A 35 -7.34 7.28 12.55
C ASP A 35 -8.57 7.76 11.77
N GLN A 36 -8.78 9.08 11.66
CA GLN A 36 -9.92 9.65 10.93
C GLN A 36 -9.83 9.34 9.43
N GLN A 37 -8.63 9.44 8.87
CA GLN A 37 -8.37 9.12 7.46
C GLN A 37 -8.49 7.62 7.20
N ALA A 38 -7.98 6.78 8.10
CA ALA A 38 -8.10 5.32 7.99
C ALA A 38 -9.57 4.87 8.06
N ALA A 39 -10.36 5.44 8.98
CA ALA A 39 -11.79 5.18 9.07
C ALA A 39 -12.52 5.59 7.78
N ALA A 40 -12.19 6.76 7.21
CA ALA A 40 -12.78 7.20 5.94
C ALA A 40 -12.47 6.23 4.77
N VAL A 41 -11.26 5.66 4.72
CA VAL A 41 -10.93 4.63 3.71
C VAL A 41 -11.71 3.34 3.95
N ASN A 42 -11.86 2.91 5.22
CA ASN A 42 -12.67 1.74 5.54
C ASN A 42 -14.12 1.89 5.07
N GLU A 43 -14.72 3.08 5.22
CA GLU A 43 -16.07 3.34 4.71
C GLU A 43 -16.16 3.20 3.18
N LEU A 44 -15.10 3.59 2.44
CA LEU A 44 -15.05 3.39 0.99
C LEU A 44 -14.98 1.90 0.62
N ILE A 45 -14.27 1.09 1.40
CA ILE A 45 -14.19 -0.36 1.21
C ILE A 45 -15.53 -1.02 1.55
N ILE A 46 -16.14 -0.67 2.69
CA ILE A 46 -17.44 -1.18 3.15
C ILE A 46 -18.55 -0.85 2.13
N SER A 47 -18.53 0.35 1.56
CA SER A 47 -19.48 0.79 0.53
C SER A 47 -19.21 0.21 -0.87
N GLY A 48 -18.16 -0.60 -1.04
CA GLY A 48 -17.80 -1.22 -2.32
C GLY A 48 -17.22 -0.25 -3.36
N ASN A 49 -16.87 0.97 -2.95
CA ASN A 49 -16.26 1.98 -3.83
C ASN A 49 -14.76 1.73 -4.04
N VAL A 50 -14.12 0.96 -3.16
CA VAL A 50 -12.70 0.58 -3.23
C VAL A 50 -12.57 -0.92 -3.02
N ASP A 51 -11.88 -1.60 -3.95
CA ASP A 51 -11.54 -3.01 -3.85
C ASP A 51 -10.26 -3.22 -3.04
N PRO A 52 -10.19 -4.22 -2.13
CA PRO A 52 -8.96 -4.57 -1.40
C PRO A 52 -7.80 -5.07 -2.28
N CYS A 53 -8.04 -5.40 -3.55
CA CYS A 53 -7.06 -5.87 -4.53
C CYS A 53 -6.19 -7.04 -4.01
N LEU A 54 -6.82 -8.03 -3.37
CA LEU A 54 -6.12 -9.20 -2.84
C LEU A 54 -5.61 -10.08 -3.98
N SER A 55 -4.30 -10.37 -3.98
CA SER A 55 -3.65 -11.15 -5.02
C SER A 55 -3.54 -12.63 -4.63
N ASN A 56 -2.77 -12.93 -3.58
CA ASN A 56 -2.58 -14.28 -3.05
C ASN A 56 -2.79 -14.32 -1.53
N THR A 57 -3.23 -15.48 -1.03
CA THR A 57 -3.32 -15.78 0.40
C THR A 57 -2.43 -16.97 0.73
N TYR A 58 -1.62 -16.86 1.79
CA TYR A 58 -0.66 -17.87 2.24
C TYR A 58 -1.05 -18.44 3.61
N ASN A 59 -0.58 -19.64 3.92
CA ASN A 59 -0.72 -20.22 5.25
C ASN A 59 0.22 -19.55 6.27
N PHE A 60 -0.01 -19.81 7.56
CA PHE A 60 0.77 -19.21 8.64
C PHE A 60 2.26 -19.59 8.58
N ASP A 61 2.57 -20.82 8.20
CA ASP A 61 3.93 -21.33 8.01
C ASP A 61 4.63 -20.77 6.76
N GLU A 62 3.88 -20.15 5.84
CA GLU A 62 4.39 -19.56 4.61
C GLU A 62 4.65 -18.04 4.71
N ILE A 63 4.43 -17.42 5.88
CA ILE A 63 4.63 -15.97 6.08
C ILE A 63 6.04 -15.53 5.67
N GLY A 64 7.07 -16.33 5.98
CA GLY A 64 8.44 -16.02 5.57
C GLY A 64 8.63 -16.03 4.05
N HIS A 65 7.98 -16.97 3.36
CA HIS A 65 8.00 -17.03 1.89
C HIS A 65 7.31 -15.81 1.26
N ALA A 66 6.14 -15.42 1.78
CA ALA A 66 5.42 -14.24 1.30
C ALA A 66 6.28 -12.96 1.41
N HIS A 67 6.98 -12.77 2.53
CA HIS A 67 7.91 -11.63 2.69
C HIS A 67 9.08 -11.70 1.73
N GLN A 68 9.65 -12.88 1.45
CA GLN A 68 10.74 -13.02 0.49
C GLN A 68 10.32 -12.65 -0.93
N LEU A 69 9.10 -13.04 -1.34
CA LEU A 69 8.54 -12.62 -2.63
C LEU A 69 8.40 -11.09 -2.74
N MET A 70 8.02 -10.41 -1.65
CA MET A 70 7.98 -8.94 -1.62
C MET A 70 9.38 -8.34 -1.77
N HIS A 71 10.32 -8.81 -0.94
CA HIS A 71 11.71 -8.35 -0.94
C HIS A 71 12.36 -8.44 -2.32
N GLU A 72 12.11 -9.54 -3.05
CA GLU A 72 12.67 -9.77 -4.38
C GLU A 72 11.81 -9.17 -5.52
N ASN A 73 10.71 -8.46 -5.21
CA ASN A 73 9.73 -7.98 -6.20
C ASN A 73 9.18 -9.10 -7.12
N LYS A 74 8.98 -10.31 -6.58
CA LYS A 74 8.40 -11.48 -7.29
C LYS A 74 6.95 -11.78 -6.90
N HIS A 75 6.38 -11.02 -5.96
CA HIS A 75 4.98 -11.12 -5.59
C HIS A 75 4.06 -10.68 -6.74
N PRO A 76 2.87 -11.28 -6.88
CA PRO A 76 1.89 -10.83 -7.87
C PRO A 76 1.39 -9.41 -7.56
N TYR A 77 0.89 -8.72 -8.58
CA TYR A 77 0.26 -7.40 -8.42
C TYR A 77 -0.91 -7.46 -7.42
N GLY A 78 -0.99 -6.47 -6.54
CA GLY A 78 -2.02 -6.36 -5.49
C GLY A 78 -1.45 -6.56 -4.09
N ASN A 79 -2.33 -6.82 -3.15
CA ASN A 79 -1.98 -7.04 -1.74
C ASN A 79 -1.94 -8.54 -1.44
N MET A 80 -0.94 -9.01 -0.71
CA MET A 80 -0.89 -10.39 -0.21
C MET A 80 -1.40 -10.45 1.24
N ALA A 81 -2.00 -11.59 1.61
CA ALA A 81 -2.44 -11.84 2.98
C ALA A 81 -1.94 -13.21 3.48
N CYS A 82 -1.92 -13.38 4.80
CA CYS A 82 -1.58 -14.65 5.44
C CYS A 82 -2.68 -15.05 6.43
N LEU A 83 -3.03 -16.33 6.44
CA LEU A 83 -3.93 -16.91 7.44
C LEU A 83 -3.25 -16.95 8.80
N VAL A 84 -4.01 -16.67 9.87
CA VAL A 84 -3.54 -16.80 11.26
C VAL A 84 -4.38 -17.84 12.00
N ASN A 85 -5.62 -17.49 12.38
CA ASN A 85 -6.56 -18.42 13.02
C ASN A 85 -7.67 -18.90 12.07
N ALA A 86 -7.82 -18.29 10.90
CA ALA A 86 -8.70 -18.79 9.87
C ALA A 86 -8.11 -20.08 9.27
N THR A 87 -8.88 -21.17 9.28
CA THR A 87 -8.39 -22.49 8.85
C THR A 87 -8.39 -22.68 7.33
N GLN A 88 -9.06 -21.79 6.58
CA GLN A 88 -9.10 -21.78 5.12
C GLN A 88 -9.45 -20.38 4.60
N THR A 89 -9.20 -20.14 3.31
CA THR A 89 -9.59 -18.90 2.63
C THR A 89 -11.12 -18.77 2.54
N GLY A 90 -11.62 -17.53 2.43
CA GLY A 90 -13.05 -17.25 2.28
C GLY A 90 -13.88 -17.30 3.58
N LEU A 91 -13.28 -17.61 4.73
CA LEU A 91 -13.95 -17.50 6.02
C LEU A 91 -14.12 -16.03 6.45
N GLY A 92 -15.23 -15.73 7.14
CA GLY A 92 -15.49 -14.40 7.72
C GLY A 92 -16.18 -13.40 6.78
N ALA A 93 -16.55 -13.82 5.56
CA ALA A 93 -17.43 -13.05 4.69
C ALA A 93 -18.77 -12.79 5.40
N LYS A 94 -19.20 -11.52 5.44
CA LYS A 94 -20.50 -11.08 5.93
C LYS A 94 -21.31 -10.54 4.78
#